data_AF-A0A1B3M1Y2-F1
#
_entry.id   AF-A0A1B3M1Y2-F1
#
_cell.length_a   1.000
_cell.length_b   1.000
_cell.length_c   1.000
_cell.angle_alpha   90.00
_cell.angle_beta   90.00
_cell.angle_gamma   90.00
#
_symmetry.space_group_name_H-M   'P 1'
#
loop_
_entity.id
_entity.type
_entity.pdbx_description
1 polymer ?
#
loop_
_entity_poly.entity_id
_entity_poly.type
_entity_poly.pdbx_seq_one_letter_code
_entity_poly.pdbx_strand_id
1 'polypeptide(L)'
;MYGWLTLSDTGVLEINFPEWNFAVAPDPATLDTAARLQQVSAALEAAWPAPADLALKQAARAALLAACPHIPDEYLSYAIAMGIAFYQVHRADHVQAQGVIAATVDAELGGEPPDASPGIGQMVQRLKAVGFLLPDISRPLMVNTFCTERRNDVFCTPHSRGLMALRASATQLADQVKLVVAVEMRHAVWTTIHLALVSSPKAGLAPLTQAITALLKARRIDVFQHLAERHSADEDTLLRCWRDRGLRQGLLDAQAQPERSAADIALTAFANITAHNQLENEVLARTTVAAVDAGVMLGEHTDSSRAVLRQLREAASASQRRQTNALQRQLRQAGARPDPTLPSRDILQSWSVEQLVRWIDGPLVGARRGRAVDRRQVVAQSTPARKPVQRPPRPGAPSLAAPDEDPPLTEDDVGRIEAEAYTAAAVFFLGDIHDLLALGVQLRAPEGPQNACQAIVGDLQKLAQAHGGVDVEHAQVLLTETEQRIQALRASIRIAQATADLRARFDQALGAALAMEPLSPGRREGGVIACPMQADAWGWVAQQYHQRWLSSAKALRIAGQWVRLDVNEALALYVTGSSLSQYAFDVSVHLWRRRLGKTSLPSDDQGVYPPMNTEDWFDTYVTCCVLHIPSTH
;
A
#
# COMPACT_ATOMS: atom_id res chain seq x y z
N MET A 1 24.49 -6.81 -10.85
CA MET A 1 24.92 -6.15 -12.12
C MET A 1 24.75 -4.64 -12.00
N TYR A 2 25.47 -3.89 -12.83
CA TYR A 2 25.56 -2.44 -12.78
C TYR A 2 24.84 -1.82 -13.99
N GLY A 3 24.46 -0.53 -13.91
CA GLY A 3 24.08 0.27 -15.07
C GLY A 3 25.21 1.22 -15.49
N TRP A 4 24.98 2.07 -16.50
CA TRP A 4 25.83 3.23 -16.76
C TRP A 4 25.20 4.53 -16.25
N LEU A 5 26.06 5.49 -15.92
CA LEU A 5 25.66 6.73 -15.27
C LEU A 5 25.55 7.87 -16.27
N THR A 6 24.42 8.58 -16.24
CA THR A 6 24.21 9.84 -16.97
C THR A 6 23.74 10.92 -16.00
N LEU A 7 23.74 12.17 -16.47
CA LEU A 7 23.06 13.27 -15.78
C LEU A 7 21.89 13.71 -16.63
N SER A 8 20.72 13.84 -16.01
CA SER A 8 19.57 14.48 -16.64
C SER A 8 19.84 15.96 -16.92
N ASP A 9 18.98 16.59 -17.70
CA ASP A 9 19.03 18.04 -17.96
C ASP A 9 18.94 18.88 -16.66
N THR A 10 18.35 18.31 -15.60
CA THR A 10 18.26 18.93 -14.27
C THR A 10 19.43 18.57 -13.35
N GLY A 11 20.47 17.89 -13.88
CA GLY A 11 21.64 17.45 -13.12
C GLY A 11 21.40 16.26 -12.20
N VAL A 12 20.33 15.48 -12.42
CA VAL A 12 20.01 14.31 -11.61
C VAL A 12 20.75 13.09 -12.16
N LEU A 13 21.44 12.35 -11.27
CA LEU A 13 22.11 11.10 -11.64
C LEU A 13 21.11 10.04 -12.11
N GLU A 14 21.20 9.64 -13.35
CA GLU A 14 20.37 8.57 -13.92
C GLU A 14 21.23 7.32 -14.13
N ILE A 15 20.60 6.18 -13.91
CA ILE A 15 21.20 4.88 -14.18
C ILE A 15 20.45 4.32 -15.34
N ASN A 16 21.19 4.01 -16.39
CA ASN A 16 20.64 3.43 -17.58
C ASN A 16 21.21 2.02 -17.74
N PHE A 17 20.41 1.17 -18.35
CA PHE A 17 20.80 -0.16 -18.77
C PHE A 17 20.07 -0.42 -20.09
N PRO A 18 20.55 -1.35 -20.93
CA PRO A 18 19.91 -1.61 -22.19
C PRO A 18 18.49 -2.10 -21.93
N GLU A 19 17.52 -1.55 -22.64
CA GLU A 19 16.21 -2.18 -22.75
C GLU A 19 16.41 -3.43 -23.58
N TRP A 20 16.73 -4.53 -22.88
CA TRP A 20 17.00 -5.78 -23.53
C TRP A 20 15.73 -6.30 -24.19
N ASN A 21 15.53 -5.94 -25.46
CA ASN A 21 14.38 -6.39 -26.21
C ASN A 21 14.60 -7.84 -26.66
N PHE A 22 14.31 -8.79 -25.76
CA PHE A 22 14.45 -10.21 -26.04
C PHE A 22 13.42 -10.72 -27.07
N ALA A 23 12.44 -9.89 -27.43
CA ALA A 23 11.45 -10.22 -28.43
C ALA A 23 12.06 -10.28 -29.84
N VAL A 24 13.02 -9.40 -30.14
CA VAL A 24 13.65 -9.27 -31.46
C VAL A 24 15.12 -9.63 -31.34
N ALA A 25 15.52 -10.75 -31.95
CA ALA A 25 16.95 -11.04 -32.07
C ALA A 25 17.56 -10.12 -33.13
N PRO A 26 18.85 -9.75 -32.98
CA PRO A 26 19.60 -9.18 -34.09
C PRO A 26 19.50 -10.10 -35.32
N ASP A 27 19.44 -9.51 -36.51
CA ASP A 27 19.39 -10.27 -37.76
C ASP A 27 20.67 -11.12 -37.90
N PRO A 28 20.60 -12.46 -37.93
CA PRO A 28 21.77 -13.31 -38.09
C PRO A 28 22.59 -12.98 -39.34
N ALA A 29 21.96 -12.45 -40.40
CA ALA A 29 22.63 -12.08 -41.64
C ALA A 29 23.54 -10.84 -41.49
N THR A 30 23.28 -9.98 -40.51
CA THR A 30 24.08 -8.77 -40.26
C THR A 30 25.13 -8.96 -39.17
N LEU A 31 25.09 -10.10 -38.45
CA LEU A 31 26.00 -10.39 -37.35
C LEU A 31 27.36 -10.93 -37.84
N ASP A 32 28.43 -10.15 -37.64
CA ASP A 32 29.81 -10.67 -37.76
C ASP A 32 30.16 -11.54 -36.55
N THR A 33 29.76 -12.81 -36.63
CA THR A 33 29.97 -13.77 -35.56
C THR A 33 31.45 -13.95 -35.24
N ALA A 34 32.34 -13.92 -36.23
CA ALA A 34 33.78 -14.11 -36.01
C ALA A 34 34.39 -12.95 -35.20
N ALA A 35 34.06 -11.70 -35.57
CA ALA A 35 34.52 -10.53 -34.83
C ALA A 35 34.02 -10.51 -33.39
N ARG A 36 32.74 -10.86 -33.18
CA ARG A 36 32.13 -10.93 -31.83
C ARG A 36 32.83 -11.97 -30.94
N LEU A 37 33.09 -13.17 -31.47
CA LEU A 37 33.82 -14.24 -30.77
C LEU A 37 35.24 -13.81 -30.38
N GLN A 38 35.92 -13.10 -31.29
CA GLN A 38 37.25 -12.55 -31.04
C GLN A 38 37.22 -11.51 -29.92
N GLN A 39 36.23 -10.61 -29.92
CA GLN A 39 36.06 -9.58 -28.90
C GLN A 39 35.81 -10.18 -27.51
N VAL A 40 34.92 -11.17 -27.40
CA VAL A 40 34.68 -11.91 -26.14
C VAL A 40 35.97 -12.56 -25.64
N SER A 41 36.68 -13.24 -26.53
CA SER A 41 37.92 -13.94 -26.16
C SER A 41 38.97 -12.95 -25.68
N ALA A 42 39.18 -11.85 -26.39
CA ALA A 42 40.15 -10.80 -26.01
C ALA A 42 39.81 -10.18 -24.65
N ALA A 43 38.53 -9.88 -24.38
CA ALA A 43 38.10 -9.31 -23.11
C ALA A 43 38.29 -10.29 -21.94
N LEU A 44 38.02 -11.58 -22.15
CA LEU A 44 38.25 -12.62 -21.13
C LEU A 44 39.73 -12.84 -20.83
N GLU A 45 40.60 -12.78 -21.83
CA GLU A 45 42.06 -12.83 -21.63
C GLU A 45 42.56 -11.63 -20.82
N ALA A 46 42.03 -10.43 -21.08
CA ALA A 46 42.38 -9.23 -20.32
C ALA A 46 41.90 -9.29 -18.87
N ALA A 47 40.70 -9.83 -18.62
CA ALA A 47 40.11 -9.89 -17.29
C ALA A 47 40.66 -11.02 -16.40
N TRP A 48 41.16 -12.12 -16.99
CA TRP A 48 41.73 -13.27 -16.29
C TRP A 48 43.11 -13.65 -16.85
N PRO A 49 44.18 -12.87 -16.52
CA PRO A 49 45.55 -13.20 -16.86
C PRO A 49 46.02 -14.45 -16.10
N ALA A 50 46.85 -15.29 -16.73
CA ALA A 50 47.37 -16.51 -16.10
C ALA A 50 48.20 -16.18 -14.81
N PRO A 51 48.14 -17.01 -13.74
CA PRO A 51 47.45 -18.28 -13.59
C PRO A 51 46.07 -18.12 -12.91
N ALA A 52 45.17 -17.37 -13.53
CA ALA A 52 43.83 -17.20 -12.99
C ALA A 52 42.97 -18.47 -13.01
N ASP A 53 41.83 -18.40 -12.31
CA ASP A 53 40.80 -19.42 -12.17
C ASP A 53 40.24 -19.89 -13.53
N LEU A 54 40.88 -20.92 -14.11
CA LEU A 54 40.58 -21.41 -15.45
C LEU A 54 39.13 -21.91 -15.57
N ALA A 55 38.60 -22.52 -14.51
CA ALA A 55 37.23 -23.03 -14.49
C ALA A 55 36.22 -21.89 -14.58
N LEU A 56 36.42 -20.83 -13.78
CA LEU A 56 35.56 -19.64 -13.82
C LEU A 56 35.64 -18.92 -15.18
N LYS A 57 36.84 -18.78 -15.74
CA LYS A 57 37.04 -18.20 -17.07
C LYS A 57 36.32 -19.00 -18.17
N GLN A 58 36.37 -20.33 -18.10
CA GLN A 58 35.67 -21.21 -19.05
C GLN A 58 34.16 -21.12 -18.89
N ALA A 59 33.64 -21.04 -17.66
CA ALA A 59 32.22 -20.84 -17.40
C ALA A 59 31.74 -19.48 -17.95
N ALA A 60 32.48 -18.40 -17.67
CA ALA A 60 32.20 -17.07 -18.21
C ALA A 60 32.23 -17.07 -19.74
N ARG A 61 33.20 -17.75 -20.35
CA ARG A 61 33.27 -17.93 -21.80
C ARG A 61 32.02 -18.61 -22.34
N ALA A 62 31.63 -19.75 -21.79
CA ALA A 62 30.48 -20.49 -22.27
C ALA A 62 29.18 -19.65 -22.22
N ALA A 63 28.96 -18.93 -21.11
CA ALA A 63 27.78 -18.08 -20.96
C ALA A 63 27.79 -16.86 -21.89
N LEU A 64 28.92 -16.16 -22.01
CA LEU A 64 29.04 -15.02 -22.93
C LEU A 64 28.86 -15.43 -24.39
N LEU A 65 29.38 -16.60 -24.77
CA LEU A 65 29.20 -17.15 -26.12
C LEU A 65 27.74 -17.51 -26.40
N ALA A 66 27.03 -18.05 -25.41
CA ALA A 66 25.59 -18.31 -25.53
C ALA A 66 24.76 -17.02 -25.62
N ALA A 67 25.18 -15.95 -24.93
CA ALA A 67 24.48 -14.66 -24.94
C ALA A 67 24.73 -13.85 -26.22
N CYS A 68 25.92 -13.95 -26.83
CA CYS A 68 26.36 -13.12 -27.96
C CYS A 68 25.37 -13.02 -29.14
N PRO A 69 24.74 -14.11 -29.61
CA PRO A 69 23.79 -14.03 -30.73
C PRO A 69 22.54 -13.19 -30.43
N HIS A 70 22.31 -12.83 -29.17
CA HIS A 70 21.10 -12.15 -28.70
C HIS A 70 21.34 -10.70 -28.28
N ILE A 71 22.58 -10.21 -28.40
CA ILE A 71 22.98 -8.87 -27.97
C ILE A 71 23.12 -7.97 -29.21
N PRO A 72 22.48 -6.79 -29.27
CA PRO A 72 22.70 -5.80 -30.32
C PRO A 72 24.16 -5.33 -30.37
N ASP A 73 24.68 -4.97 -31.56
CA ASP A 73 26.09 -4.55 -31.71
C ASP A 73 26.44 -3.34 -30.83
N GLU A 74 25.53 -2.38 -30.71
CA GLU A 74 25.72 -1.17 -29.90
C GLU A 74 25.93 -1.45 -28.41
N TYR A 75 25.50 -2.59 -27.89
CA TYR A 75 25.60 -2.96 -26.47
C TYR A 75 26.55 -4.14 -26.22
N LEU A 76 27.24 -4.65 -27.24
CA LEU A 76 28.08 -5.85 -27.12
C LEU A 76 29.22 -5.66 -26.11
N SER A 77 29.93 -4.53 -26.22
CA SER A 77 31.03 -4.18 -25.32
C SER A 77 30.57 -4.07 -23.86
N TYR A 78 29.45 -3.38 -23.62
CA TYR A 78 28.79 -3.33 -22.32
C TYR A 78 28.42 -4.72 -21.79
N ALA A 79 27.77 -5.55 -22.62
CA ALA A 79 27.34 -6.90 -22.23
C ALA A 79 28.52 -7.81 -21.84
N ILE A 80 29.63 -7.74 -22.58
CA ILE A 80 30.85 -8.48 -22.27
C ILE A 80 31.40 -8.04 -20.91
N ALA A 81 31.53 -6.73 -20.68
CA ALA A 81 32.04 -6.20 -19.41
C ALA A 81 31.14 -6.60 -18.23
N MET A 82 29.82 -6.55 -18.44
CA MET A 82 28.80 -6.96 -17.50
C MET A 82 28.87 -8.46 -17.19
N GLY A 83 29.05 -9.31 -18.18
CA GLY A 83 29.21 -10.74 -17.95
C GLY A 83 30.50 -11.09 -17.21
N ILE A 84 31.61 -10.42 -17.53
CA ILE A 84 32.86 -10.57 -16.77
C ILE A 84 32.64 -10.18 -15.31
N ALA A 85 32.02 -9.02 -15.06
CA ALA A 85 31.73 -8.55 -13.72
C ALA A 85 30.82 -9.51 -12.93
N PHE A 86 29.79 -10.08 -13.58
CA PHE A 86 28.91 -11.09 -12.96
C PHE A 86 29.71 -12.26 -12.40
N TYR A 87 30.58 -12.86 -13.22
CA TYR A 87 31.38 -14.02 -12.81
C TYR A 87 32.46 -13.68 -11.78
N GLN A 88 32.96 -12.45 -11.77
CA GLN A 88 33.89 -11.99 -10.74
C GLN A 88 33.20 -11.79 -9.38
N VAL A 89 31.99 -11.24 -9.37
CA VAL A 89 31.18 -11.06 -8.14
C VAL A 89 30.68 -12.41 -7.63
N HIS A 90 30.09 -13.23 -8.50
CA HIS A 90 29.50 -14.53 -8.16
C HIS A 90 30.48 -15.70 -8.30
N ARG A 91 31.73 -15.50 -7.89
CA ARG A 91 32.78 -16.52 -8.10
C ARG A 91 32.40 -17.87 -7.49
N ALA A 92 31.81 -17.86 -6.29
CA ALA A 92 31.46 -19.07 -5.54
C ALA A 92 30.06 -19.64 -5.89
N ASP A 93 29.15 -18.81 -6.40
CA ASP A 93 27.71 -19.12 -6.50
C ASP A 93 27.11 -18.88 -7.90
N HIS A 94 27.92 -18.60 -8.93
CA HIS A 94 27.44 -18.34 -10.29
C HIS A 94 26.49 -19.41 -10.83
N VAL A 95 26.72 -20.69 -10.49
CA VAL A 95 25.83 -21.80 -10.85
C VAL A 95 24.45 -21.65 -10.21
N GLN A 96 24.40 -21.29 -8.92
CA GLN A 96 23.15 -21.05 -8.21
C GLN A 96 22.44 -19.82 -8.78
N ALA A 97 23.17 -18.71 -9.00
CA ALA A 97 22.62 -17.48 -9.56
C ALA A 97 22.01 -17.72 -10.96
N GLN A 98 22.68 -18.48 -11.82
CA GLN A 98 22.13 -18.90 -13.12
C GLN A 98 20.97 -19.89 -13.00
N GLY A 99 21.03 -20.80 -12.03
CA GLY A 99 19.96 -21.73 -11.72
C GLY A 99 18.65 -21.03 -11.33
N VAL A 100 18.73 -19.94 -10.55
CA VAL A 100 17.56 -19.11 -10.20
C VAL A 100 16.90 -18.51 -11.42
N ILE A 101 17.68 -18.05 -12.41
CA ILE A 101 17.17 -17.49 -13.67
C ILE A 101 16.42 -18.56 -14.45
N ALA A 102 17.07 -19.71 -14.67
CA ALA A 102 16.47 -20.82 -15.38
C ALA A 102 15.19 -21.30 -14.69
N ALA A 103 15.22 -21.47 -13.37
CA ALA A 103 14.06 -21.88 -12.58
C ALA A 103 12.91 -20.87 -12.66
N THR A 104 13.20 -19.57 -12.66
CA THR A 104 12.16 -18.52 -12.79
C THR A 104 11.53 -18.56 -14.17
N VAL A 105 12.33 -18.65 -15.23
CA VAL A 105 11.84 -18.77 -16.61
C VAL A 105 11.03 -20.06 -16.79
N ASP A 106 11.51 -21.18 -16.23
CA ASP A 106 10.84 -22.48 -16.33
C ASP A 106 9.54 -22.55 -15.52
N ALA A 107 9.48 -21.90 -14.36
CA ALA A 107 8.25 -21.80 -13.58
C ALA A 107 7.14 -21.05 -14.34
N GLU A 108 7.53 -20.03 -15.11
CA GLU A 108 6.59 -19.19 -15.87
C GLU A 108 6.26 -19.77 -17.25
N LEU A 109 7.23 -20.40 -17.94
CA LEU A 109 7.13 -20.78 -19.36
C LEU A 109 7.56 -22.23 -19.69
N GLY A 110 8.17 -22.95 -18.75
CA GLY A 110 8.89 -24.24 -18.96
C GLY A 110 8.01 -25.47 -19.21
N GLY A 111 6.73 -25.29 -19.54
CA GLY A 111 5.80 -26.39 -19.81
C GLY A 111 5.58 -26.71 -21.29
N GLU A 112 6.15 -25.94 -22.20
CA GLU A 112 5.97 -26.12 -23.65
C GLU A 112 7.16 -26.82 -24.29
N PRO A 113 6.93 -27.86 -25.11
CA PRO A 113 7.93 -28.31 -26.06
C PRO A 113 8.33 -27.12 -26.93
N PRO A 114 9.64 -26.84 -27.14
CA PRO A 114 10.09 -25.75 -28.01
C PRO A 114 9.43 -25.76 -29.40
N ASP A 115 9.07 -26.96 -29.88
CA ASP A 115 8.45 -27.19 -31.19
C ASP A 115 6.96 -26.83 -31.23
N ALA A 116 6.27 -26.78 -30.08
CA ALA A 116 4.83 -26.47 -30.02
C ALA A 116 4.55 -24.97 -30.18
N SER A 117 5.48 -24.13 -29.73
CA SER A 117 5.44 -22.67 -29.87
C SER A 117 6.86 -22.13 -30.12
N PRO A 118 7.36 -22.18 -31.37
CA PRO A 118 8.74 -21.82 -31.69
C PRO A 118 9.17 -20.44 -31.17
N GLY A 119 8.26 -19.46 -31.18
CA GLY A 119 8.52 -18.11 -30.64
C GLY A 119 8.76 -18.09 -29.12
N ILE A 120 8.04 -18.91 -28.35
CA ILE A 120 8.21 -19.01 -26.89
C ILE A 120 9.49 -19.77 -26.58
N GLY A 121 9.75 -20.89 -27.27
CA GLY A 121 10.97 -21.66 -27.12
C GLY A 121 12.22 -20.81 -27.35
N GLN A 122 12.25 -20.03 -28.43
CA GLN A 122 13.35 -19.11 -28.72
C GLN A 122 13.49 -18.02 -27.66
N MET A 123 12.40 -17.43 -27.18
CA MET A 123 12.49 -16.43 -26.11
C MET A 123 13.02 -17.04 -24.81
N VAL A 124 12.54 -18.22 -24.40
CA VAL A 124 13.02 -18.92 -23.20
C VAL A 124 14.53 -19.16 -23.30
N GLN A 125 15.00 -19.62 -24.46
CA GLN A 125 16.44 -19.78 -24.71
C GLN A 125 17.19 -18.46 -24.59
N ARG A 126 16.68 -17.38 -25.21
CA ARG A 126 17.28 -16.04 -25.12
C ARG A 126 17.36 -15.56 -23.67
N LEU A 127 16.25 -15.56 -22.93
CA LEU A 127 16.18 -15.11 -21.53
C LEU A 127 17.14 -15.89 -20.63
N LYS A 128 17.27 -17.20 -20.83
CA LYS A 128 18.24 -18.01 -20.09
C LYS A 128 19.69 -17.66 -20.47
N ALA A 129 19.95 -17.39 -21.74
CA ALA A 129 21.28 -17.04 -22.23
C ALA A 129 21.76 -15.67 -21.76
N VAL A 130 20.86 -14.69 -21.63
CA VAL A 130 21.20 -13.28 -21.32
C VAL A 130 20.82 -12.85 -19.90
N GLY A 131 20.04 -13.64 -19.17
CA GLY A 131 19.46 -13.21 -17.89
C GLY A 131 20.49 -12.86 -16.82
N PHE A 132 21.72 -13.39 -16.93
CA PHE A 132 22.82 -13.04 -16.03
C PHE A 132 23.33 -11.61 -16.24
N LEU A 133 22.98 -10.97 -17.37
CA LEU A 133 23.27 -9.56 -17.65
C LEU A 133 22.31 -8.60 -16.94
N LEU A 134 21.20 -9.11 -16.37
CA LEU A 134 20.21 -8.30 -15.67
C LEU A 134 20.65 -7.99 -14.22
N PRO A 135 20.38 -6.77 -13.69
CA PRO A 135 20.65 -6.41 -12.30
C PRO A 135 19.96 -7.35 -11.32
N ASP A 136 20.74 -7.90 -10.39
CA ASP A 136 20.29 -8.89 -9.41
C ASP A 136 19.02 -8.51 -8.68
N ILE A 137 18.90 -7.25 -8.28
CA ILE A 137 17.74 -6.77 -7.54
C ILE A 137 16.47 -6.71 -8.39
N SER A 138 16.58 -6.31 -9.66
CA SER A 138 15.44 -6.18 -10.57
C SER A 138 15.25 -7.42 -11.47
N ARG A 139 16.16 -8.40 -11.41
CA ARG A 139 16.18 -9.57 -12.28
C ARG A 139 14.87 -10.36 -12.26
N PRO A 140 14.29 -10.72 -11.08
CA PRO A 140 13.03 -11.46 -11.05
C PRO A 140 11.89 -10.67 -11.71
N LEU A 141 11.85 -9.36 -11.48
CA LEU A 141 10.86 -8.47 -12.07
C LEU A 141 11.03 -8.40 -13.59
N MET A 142 12.24 -8.12 -14.08
CA MET A 142 12.52 -8.00 -15.52
C MET A 142 12.18 -9.31 -16.23
N VAL A 143 12.61 -10.46 -15.70
CA VAL A 143 12.24 -11.78 -16.23
C VAL A 143 10.71 -11.94 -16.27
N ASN A 144 10.00 -11.54 -15.21
CA ASN A 144 8.55 -11.59 -15.17
C ASN A 144 7.90 -10.65 -16.19
N THR A 145 8.44 -9.45 -16.44
CA THR A 145 8.00 -8.51 -17.48
C THR A 145 8.00 -9.17 -18.85
N PHE A 146 9.12 -9.78 -19.23
CA PHE A 146 9.23 -10.45 -20.53
C PHE A 146 8.29 -11.65 -20.64
N CYS A 147 8.15 -12.42 -19.55
CA CYS A 147 7.16 -13.48 -19.50
C CYS A 147 5.73 -12.93 -19.64
N THR A 148 5.43 -11.76 -19.10
CA THR A 148 4.11 -11.09 -19.16
C THR A 148 3.79 -10.64 -20.58
N GLU A 149 4.71 -9.94 -21.25
CA GLU A 149 4.52 -9.47 -22.62
C GLU A 149 4.20 -10.64 -23.57
N ARG A 150 4.94 -11.75 -23.45
CA ARG A 150 4.66 -12.93 -24.29
C ARG A 150 3.43 -13.69 -23.88
N ARG A 151 3.09 -13.74 -22.59
CA ARG A 151 1.80 -14.28 -22.18
C ARG A 151 0.68 -13.49 -22.83
N ASN A 152 0.78 -12.17 -22.93
CA ASN A 152 -0.21 -11.34 -23.62
C ASN A 152 -0.32 -11.71 -25.11
N ASP A 153 0.81 -11.80 -25.81
CA ASP A 153 0.85 -12.14 -27.24
C ASP A 153 0.28 -13.53 -27.52
N VAL A 154 0.61 -14.51 -26.68
CA VAL A 154 0.25 -15.92 -26.86
C VAL A 154 -1.10 -16.25 -26.24
N PHE A 155 -1.64 -15.41 -25.35
CA PHE A 155 -2.97 -15.60 -24.77
C PHE A 155 -4.02 -15.86 -25.86
N CYS A 156 -3.90 -15.15 -26.98
CA CYS A 156 -4.74 -15.26 -28.18
C CYS A 156 -4.53 -16.52 -29.04
N THR A 157 -3.49 -17.34 -28.78
CA THR A 157 -3.10 -18.49 -29.64
C THR A 157 -3.62 -19.83 -29.11
N PRO A 158 -4.67 -20.47 -29.66
CA PRO A 158 -5.49 -21.49 -28.97
C PRO A 158 -4.80 -22.76 -28.43
N HIS A 159 -3.54 -23.04 -28.78
CA HIS A 159 -2.89 -24.34 -28.54
C HIS A 159 -1.74 -24.34 -27.52
N SER A 160 -1.42 -23.18 -26.91
CA SER A 160 -0.38 -23.09 -25.87
C SER A 160 -0.76 -23.85 -24.59
N ARG A 161 -0.08 -24.98 -24.32
CA ARG A 161 -0.27 -25.82 -23.11
C ARG A 161 0.20 -25.10 -21.84
N GLY A 162 1.26 -24.30 -21.95
CA GLY A 162 1.83 -23.55 -20.82
C GLY A 162 0.85 -22.54 -20.22
N LEU A 163 -0.09 -22.04 -21.03
CA LEU A 163 -1.06 -21.01 -20.66
C LEU A 163 -2.47 -21.54 -20.36
N MET A 164 -2.66 -22.87 -20.28
CA MET A 164 -3.99 -23.44 -20.04
C MET A 164 -4.63 -22.96 -18.73
N ALA A 165 -3.87 -22.88 -17.64
CA ALA A 165 -4.38 -22.41 -16.35
C ALA A 165 -4.79 -20.93 -16.39
N LEU A 166 -4.01 -20.09 -17.09
CA LEU A 166 -4.31 -18.68 -17.33
C LEU A 166 -5.59 -18.54 -18.16
N ARG A 167 -5.73 -19.32 -19.24
CA ARG A 167 -6.93 -19.32 -20.09
C ARG A 167 -8.17 -19.79 -19.35
N ALA A 168 -8.07 -20.88 -18.57
CA ALA A 168 -9.17 -21.37 -17.77
C ALA A 168 -9.67 -20.29 -16.79
N SER A 169 -8.74 -19.62 -16.10
CA SER A 169 -9.04 -18.50 -15.21
C SER A 169 -9.69 -17.33 -15.95
N ALA A 170 -9.14 -16.96 -17.11
CA ALA A 170 -9.66 -15.86 -17.91
C ALA A 170 -11.06 -16.16 -18.46
N THR A 171 -11.31 -17.36 -19.00
CA THR A 171 -12.64 -17.77 -19.48
C THR A 171 -13.66 -17.74 -18.35
N GLN A 172 -13.32 -18.31 -17.18
CA GLN A 172 -14.17 -18.28 -15.99
C GLN A 172 -14.55 -16.84 -15.60
N LEU A 173 -13.57 -15.93 -15.57
CA LEU A 173 -13.79 -14.55 -15.18
C LEU A 173 -14.53 -13.74 -16.26
N ALA A 174 -14.28 -14.00 -17.54
CA ALA A 174 -14.98 -13.35 -18.65
C ALA A 174 -16.48 -13.60 -18.60
N ASP A 175 -16.89 -14.83 -18.27
CA ASP A 175 -18.30 -15.17 -18.13
C ASP A 175 -18.92 -14.50 -16.89
N GLN A 176 -18.20 -14.41 -15.78
CA GLN A 176 -18.66 -13.64 -14.61
C GLN A 176 -18.81 -12.15 -14.91
N VAL A 177 -17.87 -11.54 -15.65
CA VAL A 177 -17.95 -10.14 -16.05
C VAL A 177 -19.19 -9.89 -16.91
N LYS A 178 -19.49 -10.77 -17.87
CA LYS A 178 -20.72 -10.66 -18.67
C LYS A 178 -21.99 -10.73 -17.82
N LEU A 179 -22.00 -11.56 -16.78
CA LEU A 179 -23.16 -11.77 -15.90
C LEU A 179 -23.39 -10.61 -14.91
N VAL A 180 -22.31 -10.04 -14.36
CA VAL A 180 -22.40 -9.13 -13.20
C VAL A 180 -22.15 -7.66 -13.57
N VAL A 181 -21.42 -7.38 -14.65
CA VAL A 181 -21.00 -6.02 -15.00
C VAL A 181 -21.88 -5.45 -16.12
N ALA A 182 -22.29 -4.18 -15.94
CA ALA A 182 -23.04 -3.42 -16.94
C ALA A 182 -22.26 -3.32 -18.26
N VAL A 183 -22.97 -3.35 -19.40
CA VAL A 183 -22.38 -3.54 -20.75
C VAL A 183 -21.30 -2.49 -21.03
N GLU A 184 -21.58 -1.24 -20.71
CA GLU A 184 -20.73 -0.07 -20.87
C GLU A 184 -19.41 -0.14 -20.08
N MET A 185 -19.39 -0.90 -18.98
CA MET A 185 -18.21 -1.03 -18.11
C MET A 185 -17.41 -2.31 -18.35
N ARG A 186 -17.97 -3.29 -19.08
CA ARG A 186 -17.34 -4.61 -19.27
C ARG A 186 -15.94 -4.52 -19.86
N HIS A 187 -15.73 -3.62 -20.83
CA HIS A 187 -14.42 -3.49 -21.47
C HIS A 187 -13.35 -3.01 -20.48
N ALA A 188 -13.61 -1.94 -19.74
CA ALA A 188 -12.66 -1.41 -18.76
C ALA A 188 -12.34 -2.44 -17.66
N VAL A 189 -13.36 -3.06 -17.07
CA VAL A 189 -13.19 -4.09 -16.03
C VAL A 189 -12.42 -5.30 -16.56
N TRP A 190 -12.76 -5.75 -17.78
CA TRP A 190 -12.06 -6.86 -18.41
C TRP A 190 -10.60 -6.54 -18.71
N THR A 191 -10.29 -5.33 -19.19
CA THR A 191 -8.90 -4.91 -19.44
C THR A 191 -8.08 -4.95 -18.14
N THR A 192 -8.62 -4.45 -17.02
CA THR A 192 -7.95 -4.53 -15.71
C THR A 192 -7.70 -5.97 -15.28
N ILE A 193 -8.72 -6.84 -15.39
CA ILE A 193 -8.62 -8.27 -15.06
C ILE A 193 -7.57 -8.95 -15.94
N HIS A 194 -7.63 -8.71 -17.25
CA HIS A 194 -6.72 -9.30 -18.23
C HIS A 194 -5.27 -8.93 -17.94
N LEU A 195 -4.98 -7.64 -17.73
CA LEU A 195 -3.64 -7.16 -17.37
C LEU A 195 -3.14 -7.79 -16.06
N ALA A 196 -3.99 -7.86 -15.03
CA ALA A 196 -3.64 -8.47 -13.76
C ALA A 196 -3.34 -9.98 -13.88
N LEU A 197 -4.14 -10.72 -14.65
CA LEU A 197 -3.96 -12.16 -14.87
C LEU A 197 -2.70 -12.46 -15.68
N VAL A 198 -2.51 -11.78 -16.81
CA VAL A 198 -1.38 -12.03 -17.72
C VAL A 198 -0.05 -11.71 -17.06
N SER A 199 -0.04 -10.73 -16.15
CA SER A 199 1.14 -10.32 -15.39
C SER A 199 1.36 -11.10 -14.09
N SER A 200 0.40 -11.92 -13.66
CA SER A 200 0.52 -12.70 -12.44
C SER A 200 1.44 -13.89 -12.62
N PRO A 201 2.45 -14.12 -11.76
CA PRO A 201 3.19 -15.37 -11.73
C PRO A 201 2.23 -16.57 -11.66
N LYS A 202 2.66 -17.72 -12.20
CA LYS A 202 1.80 -18.92 -12.25
C LYS A 202 1.27 -19.33 -10.88
N ALA A 203 2.13 -19.24 -9.84
CA ALA A 203 1.76 -19.52 -8.46
C ALA A 203 0.73 -18.53 -7.87
N GLY A 204 0.68 -17.29 -8.37
CA GLY A 204 -0.24 -16.25 -7.93
C GLY A 204 -1.61 -16.26 -8.63
N LEU A 205 -1.77 -17.04 -9.71
CA LEU A 205 -2.99 -17.04 -10.52
C LEU A 205 -4.22 -17.50 -9.73
N ALA A 206 -4.13 -18.58 -8.95
CA ALA A 206 -5.27 -19.09 -8.20
C ALA A 206 -5.77 -18.10 -7.12
N PRO A 207 -4.90 -17.54 -6.24
CA PRO A 207 -5.29 -16.48 -5.31
C PRO A 207 -5.90 -15.26 -6.01
N LEU A 208 -5.30 -14.81 -7.13
CA LEU A 208 -5.79 -13.65 -7.86
C LEU A 208 -7.18 -13.91 -8.48
N THR A 209 -7.39 -15.07 -9.10
CA THR A 209 -8.70 -15.46 -9.67
C THR A 209 -9.76 -15.55 -8.58
N GLN A 210 -9.41 -16.05 -7.39
CA GLN A 210 -10.31 -16.08 -6.23
C GLN A 210 -10.66 -14.67 -5.77
N ALA A 211 -9.67 -13.78 -5.66
CA ALA A 211 -9.88 -12.39 -5.28
C ALA A 211 -10.80 -11.64 -6.25
N ILE A 212 -10.51 -11.74 -7.55
CA ILE A 212 -11.35 -11.14 -8.60
C ILE A 212 -12.78 -11.70 -8.55
N THR A 213 -12.93 -13.02 -8.41
CA THR A 213 -14.25 -13.66 -8.29
C THR A 213 -15.02 -13.13 -7.07
N ALA A 214 -14.35 -12.96 -5.93
CA ALA A 214 -14.97 -12.42 -4.71
C ALA A 214 -15.43 -10.97 -4.91
N LEU A 215 -14.60 -10.13 -5.53
CA LEU A 215 -14.94 -8.73 -5.83
C LEU A 215 -16.11 -8.61 -6.81
N LEU A 216 -16.14 -9.44 -7.86
CA LEU A 216 -17.26 -9.49 -8.81
C LEU A 216 -18.55 -9.92 -8.10
N LYS A 217 -18.51 -10.98 -7.28
CA LYS A 217 -19.68 -11.43 -6.50
C LYS A 217 -20.19 -10.37 -5.52
N ALA A 218 -19.29 -9.65 -4.87
CA ALA A 218 -19.60 -8.53 -3.99
C ALA A 218 -20.01 -7.25 -4.74
N ARG A 219 -20.01 -7.26 -6.08
CA ARG A 219 -20.29 -6.10 -6.94
C ARG A 219 -19.40 -4.88 -6.65
N ARG A 220 -18.17 -5.11 -6.19
CA ARG A 220 -17.13 -4.09 -5.98
C ARG A 220 -16.48 -3.67 -7.31
N ILE A 221 -17.30 -3.18 -8.25
CA ILE A 221 -16.83 -2.85 -9.61
C ILE A 221 -15.99 -1.56 -9.62
N ASP A 222 -16.26 -0.67 -8.66
CA ASP A 222 -15.51 0.55 -8.36
C ASP A 222 -14.01 0.32 -8.18
N VAL A 223 -13.62 -0.80 -7.56
CA VAL A 223 -12.21 -1.19 -7.36
C VAL A 223 -11.48 -1.31 -8.69
N PHE A 224 -12.09 -1.94 -9.69
CA PHE A 224 -11.45 -2.14 -11.00
C PHE A 224 -11.27 -0.83 -11.75
N GLN A 225 -12.19 0.13 -11.58
CA GLN A 225 -12.13 1.45 -12.21
C GLN A 225 -10.99 2.28 -11.62
N HIS A 226 -10.94 2.44 -10.29
CA HIS A 226 -9.89 3.23 -9.66
C HIS A 226 -8.48 2.62 -9.84
N LEU A 227 -8.38 1.29 -9.89
CA LEU A 227 -7.11 0.63 -10.24
C LEU A 227 -6.71 0.91 -11.70
N ALA A 228 -7.65 0.91 -12.65
CA ALA A 228 -7.38 1.24 -14.05
C ALA A 228 -6.98 2.71 -14.25
N GLU A 229 -7.69 3.63 -13.57
CA GLU A 229 -7.39 5.06 -13.56
C GLU A 229 -5.98 5.30 -13.03
N ARG A 230 -5.61 4.65 -11.92
CA ARG A 230 -4.28 4.79 -11.33
C ARG A 230 -3.18 4.15 -12.19
N HIS A 231 -3.44 2.99 -12.78
CA HIS A 231 -2.52 2.34 -13.73
C HIS A 231 -2.22 3.23 -14.94
N SER A 232 -3.23 3.94 -15.44
CA SER A 232 -3.06 4.89 -16.55
C SER A 232 -2.33 6.16 -16.09
N ALA A 233 -2.65 6.68 -14.91
CA ALA A 233 -2.06 7.91 -14.38
C ALA A 233 -0.55 7.78 -14.08
N ASP A 234 -0.06 6.59 -13.75
CA ASP A 234 1.35 6.32 -13.46
C ASP A 234 2.15 5.84 -14.69
N GLU A 235 1.62 6.01 -15.92
CA GLU A 235 2.29 5.58 -17.15
C GLU A 235 3.67 6.20 -17.37
N ASP A 236 3.81 7.48 -17.07
CA ASP A 236 5.06 8.22 -17.25
C ASP A 236 6.07 7.99 -16.10
N THR A 237 5.60 7.48 -14.95
CA THR A 237 6.41 7.37 -13.73
C THR A 237 6.85 5.95 -13.42
N LEU A 238 6.09 4.94 -13.86
CA LEU A 238 6.34 3.53 -13.57
C LEU A 238 6.39 2.70 -14.85
N LEU A 239 7.43 1.86 -14.95
CA LEU A 239 7.48 0.81 -15.97
C LEU A 239 6.23 -0.07 -15.88
N ARG A 240 5.78 -0.57 -17.04
CA ARG A 240 4.55 -1.38 -17.15
C ARG A 240 4.50 -2.53 -16.14
N CYS A 241 5.60 -3.23 -15.91
CA CYS A 241 5.65 -4.35 -14.96
C CYS A 241 5.36 -3.94 -13.51
N TRP A 242 5.79 -2.74 -13.11
CA TRP A 242 5.47 -2.18 -11.81
C TRP A 242 4.00 -1.84 -11.72
N ARG A 243 3.46 -1.15 -12.73
CA ARG A 243 2.04 -0.82 -12.79
C ARG A 243 1.16 -2.06 -12.71
N ASP A 244 1.50 -3.09 -13.48
CA ASP A 244 0.79 -4.37 -13.49
C ASP A 244 0.89 -5.08 -12.12
N ARG A 245 2.03 -4.98 -11.42
CA ARG A 245 2.17 -5.46 -10.03
C ARG A 245 1.27 -4.68 -9.07
N GLY A 246 1.14 -3.37 -9.25
CA GLY A 246 0.23 -2.51 -8.50
C GLY A 246 -1.24 -2.91 -8.67
N LEU A 247 -1.65 -3.22 -9.91
CA LEU A 247 -2.98 -3.76 -10.19
C LEU A 247 -3.26 -5.07 -9.43
N ARG A 248 -2.33 -6.03 -9.51
CA ARG A 248 -2.49 -7.33 -8.82
C ARG A 248 -2.58 -7.16 -7.31
N GLN A 249 -1.68 -6.36 -6.73
CA GLN A 249 -1.68 -6.10 -5.30
C GLN A 249 -2.97 -5.41 -4.87
N GLY A 250 -3.44 -4.41 -5.61
CA GLY A 250 -4.69 -3.71 -5.31
C GLY A 250 -5.92 -4.63 -5.34
N LEU A 251 -5.98 -5.59 -6.27
CA LEU A 251 -7.07 -6.57 -6.32
C LEU A 251 -7.03 -7.54 -5.13
N LEU A 252 -5.83 -7.96 -4.69
CA LEU A 252 -5.67 -8.81 -3.52
C LEU A 252 -6.01 -8.04 -2.23
N ASP A 253 -5.53 -6.81 -2.09
CA ASP A 253 -5.80 -5.93 -0.96
C ASP A 253 -7.29 -5.62 -0.83
N ALA A 254 -7.98 -5.37 -1.95
CA ALA A 254 -9.42 -5.13 -1.98
C ALA A 254 -10.22 -6.34 -1.47
N GLN A 255 -9.78 -7.56 -1.76
CA GLN A 255 -10.43 -8.76 -1.25
C GLN A 255 -10.13 -8.98 0.24
N ALA A 256 -8.91 -8.66 0.69
CA ALA A 256 -8.52 -8.78 2.09
C ALA A 256 -9.16 -7.72 2.99
N GLN A 257 -9.50 -6.54 2.44
CA GLN A 257 -9.99 -5.36 3.17
C GLN A 257 -11.29 -4.84 2.51
N PRO A 258 -12.38 -5.61 2.54
CA PRO A 258 -13.63 -5.31 1.83
C PRO A 258 -14.34 -4.03 2.30
N GLU A 259 -13.95 -3.45 3.42
CA GLU A 259 -14.45 -2.20 4.00
C GLU A 259 -13.75 -0.96 3.43
N ARG A 260 -12.53 -1.10 2.89
CA ARG A 260 -11.77 0.05 2.39
C ARG A 260 -12.37 0.58 1.09
N SER A 261 -12.32 1.89 0.93
CA SER A 261 -12.74 2.55 -0.30
C SER A 261 -11.85 2.09 -1.46
N ALA A 262 -12.43 1.96 -2.66
CA ALA A 262 -11.67 1.58 -3.85
C ALA A 262 -10.54 2.56 -4.17
N ALA A 263 -10.75 3.86 -3.90
CA ALA A 263 -9.77 4.90 -4.13
C ALA A 263 -8.56 4.73 -3.20
N ASP A 264 -8.79 4.47 -1.91
CA ASP A 264 -7.71 4.26 -0.94
C ASP A 264 -6.91 2.99 -1.25
N ILE A 265 -7.58 1.91 -1.69
CA ILE A 265 -6.92 0.67 -2.12
C ILE A 265 -5.98 0.95 -3.30
N ALA A 266 -6.50 1.61 -4.35
CA ALA A 266 -5.70 1.92 -5.54
C ALA A 266 -4.53 2.83 -5.20
N LEU A 267 -4.76 3.88 -4.41
CA LEU A 267 -3.72 4.80 -3.96
C LEU A 267 -2.63 4.07 -3.16
N THR A 268 -3.02 3.24 -2.20
CA THR A 268 -2.07 2.52 -1.33
C THR A 268 -1.25 1.51 -2.12
N ALA A 269 -1.89 0.72 -2.98
CA ALA A 269 -1.21 -0.30 -3.78
C ALA A 269 -0.14 0.33 -4.69
N PHE A 270 -0.47 1.42 -5.40
CA PHE A 270 0.48 2.10 -6.28
C PHE A 270 1.54 2.89 -5.50
N ALA A 271 1.21 3.47 -4.35
CA ALA A 271 2.20 4.11 -3.48
C ALA A 271 3.25 3.10 -2.99
N ASN A 272 2.82 1.90 -2.57
CA ASN A 272 3.72 0.83 -2.13
C ASN A 272 4.63 0.35 -3.26
N ILE A 273 4.09 0.16 -4.46
CA ILE A 273 4.90 -0.21 -5.64
C ILE A 273 5.87 0.89 -6.02
N THR A 274 5.45 2.15 -5.97
CA THR A 274 6.32 3.29 -6.24
C THR A 274 7.48 3.33 -5.24
N ALA A 275 7.20 3.15 -3.95
CA ALA A 275 8.22 3.10 -2.92
C ALA A 275 9.20 1.92 -3.13
N HIS A 276 8.69 0.76 -3.51
CA HIS A 276 9.52 -0.41 -3.79
C HIS A 276 10.40 -0.21 -5.04
N ASN A 277 9.86 0.33 -6.13
CA ASN A 277 10.63 0.71 -7.32
C ASN A 277 11.71 1.75 -6.97
N GLN A 278 11.40 2.73 -6.11
CA GLN A 278 12.37 3.72 -5.66
C GLN A 278 13.51 3.08 -4.85
N LEU A 279 13.19 2.15 -3.95
CA LEU A 279 14.17 1.39 -3.18
C LEU A 279 15.10 0.58 -4.09
N GLU A 280 14.55 -0.18 -5.05
CA GLU A 280 15.36 -0.98 -5.97
C GLU A 280 16.27 -0.11 -6.83
N ASN A 281 15.75 1.01 -7.36
CA ASN A 281 16.55 1.96 -8.12
C ASN A 281 17.66 2.60 -7.29
N GLU A 282 17.42 2.86 -6.01
CA GLU A 282 18.43 3.40 -5.10
C GLU A 282 19.53 2.37 -4.81
N VAL A 283 19.16 1.10 -4.58
CA VAL A 283 20.16 0.01 -4.46
C VAL A 283 20.99 -0.13 -5.72
N LEU A 284 20.35 -0.08 -6.89
CA LEU A 284 21.02 -0.13 -8.18
C LEU A 284 21.96 1.06 -8.36
N ALA A 285 21.54 2.27 -7.95
CA ALA A 285 22.36 3.48 -7.99
C ALA A 285 23.65 3.28 -7.21
N ARG A 286 23.50 2.88 -5.95
CA ARG A 286 24.61 2.75 -5.01
C ARG A 286 25.59 1.68 -5.46
N THR A 287 25.06 0.54 -5.87
CA THR A 287 25.84 -0.60 -6.37
C THR A 287 26.61 -0.21 -7.65
N THR A 288 25.98 0.56 -8.55
CA THR A 288 26.61 1.05 -9.78
C THR A 288 27.70 2.08 -9.50
N VAL A 289 27.42 3.09 -8.66
CA VAL A 289 28.41 4.11 -8.26
C VAL A 289 29.63 3.46 -7.61
N ALA A 290 29.41 2.54 -6.67
CA ALA A 290 30.48 1.81 -6.00
C ALA A 290 31.34 0.99 -6.99
N ALA A 291 30.72 0.38 -8.00
CA ALA A 291 31.43 -0.37 -9.03
C ALA A 291 32.29 0.52 -9.93
N VAL A 292 31.74 1.65 -10.40
CA VAL A 292 32.50 2.62 -11.22
C VAL A 292 33.68 3.17 -10.43
N ASP A 293 33.50 3.44 -9.13
CA ASP A 293 34.57 3.89 -8.23
C ASP A 293 35.63 2.82 -7.98
N ALA A 294 35.23 1.55 -7.89
CA ALA A 294 36.14 0.42 -7.83
C ALA A 294 36.85 0.13 -9.16
N GLY A 295 36.58 0.91 -10.21
CA GLY A 295 37.21 0.78 -11.52
C GLY A 295 36.62 -0.32 -12.39
N VAL A 296 35.44 -0.87 -12.04
CA VAL A 296 34.73 -1.86 -12.86
C VAL A 296 34.45 -1.27 -14.25
N MET A 297 34.70 -2.06 -15.29
CA MET A 297 34.46 -1.65 -16.67
C MET A 297 32.98 -1.78 -17.02
N LEU A 298 32.44 -0.79 -17.74
CA LEU A 298 31.07 -0.73 -18.26
C LEU A 298 31.05 -0.69 -19.79
N GLY A 299 32.03 -1.34 -20.44
CA GLY A 299 32.21 -1.26 -21.89
C GLY A 299 32.46 0.16 -22.38
N GLU A 300 31.78 0.53 -23.46
CA GLU A 300 31.77 1.85 -24.10
C GLU A 300 31.34 2.99 -23.17
N HIS A 301 30.58 2.70 -22.10
CA HIS A 301 30.08 3.71 -21.18
C HIS A 301 30.99 4.00 -19.98
N THR A 302 32.13 3.30 -19.87
CA THR A 302 33.05 3.41 -18.72
C THR A 302 33.50 4.86 -18.49
N ASP A 303 34.04 5.52 -19.51
CA ASP A 303 34.62 6.86 -19.36
C ASP A 303 33.54 7.93 -19.13
N SER A 304 32.38 7.79 -19.78
CA SER A 304 31.24 8.67 -19.56
C SER A 304 30.73 8.60 -18.11
N SER A 305 30.61 7.39 -17.56
CA SER A 305 30.17 7.20 -16.17
C SER A 305 31.17 7.77 -15.16
N ARG A 306 32.48 7.58 -15.42
CA ARG A 306 33.54 8.18 -14.60
C ARG A 306 33.55 9.71 -14.70
N ALA A 307 33.27 10.27 -15.87
CA ALA A 307 33.15 11.72 -16.04
C ALA A 307 31.97 12.28 -15.23
N VAL A 308 30.81 11.61 -15.27
CA VAL A 308 29.63 11.98 -14.48
C VAL A 308 29.92 11.97 -12.98
N LEU A 309 30.57 10.93 -12.46
CA LEU A 309 30.93 10.89 -11.03
C LEU A 309 31.93 11.99 -10.64
N ARG A 310 32.90 12.31 -11.50
CA ARG A 310 33.81 13.45 -11.26
C ARG A 310 33.05 14.76 -11.20
N GLN A 311 32.16 15.01 -12.15
CA GLN A 311 31.32 16.21 -12.18
C GLN A 311 30.45 16.34 -10.92
N LEU A 312 29.84 15.24 -10.46
CA LEU A 312 29.05 15.23 -9.23
C LEU A 312 29.89 15.52 -7.99
N ARG A 313 31.09 14.94 -7.88
CA ARG A 313 32.02 15.21 -6.77
C ARG A 313 32.48 16.66 -6.74
N GLU A 314 32.80 17.22 -7.90
CA GLU A 314 33.18 18.62 -8.04
C GLU A 314 32.03 19.53 -7.61
N ALA A 315 30.80 19.26 -8.06
CA ALA A 315 29.60 20.00 -7.66
C ALA A 315 29.32 19.89 -6.15
N ALA A 316 29.41 18.69 -5.57
CA ALA A 316 29.22 18.46 -4.14
C ALA A 316 30.28 19.20 -3.31
N SER A 317 31.55 19.13 -3.72
CA SER A 317 32.64 19.84 -3.04
C SER A 317 32.47 21.37 -3.11
N ALA A 318 31.99 21.89 -4.24
CA ALA A 318 31.69 23.31 -4.41
C ALA A 318 30.51 23.74 -3.52
N SER A 319 29.46 22.92 -3.44
CA SER A 319 28.29 23.15 -2.57
C SER A 319 28.68 23.15 -1.10
N GLN A 320 29.45 22.14 -0.65
CA GLN A 320 29.95 22.05 0.72
C GLN A 320 30.80 23.27 1.08
N ARG A 321 31.70 23.73 0.19
CA ARG A 321 32.47 24.96 0.42
C ARG A 321 31.56 26.18 0.57
N ARG A 322 30.49 26.31 -0.24
CA ARG A 322 29.51 27.40 -0.11
C ARG A 322 28.77 27.35 1.23
N GLN A 323 28.33 26.16 1.65
CA GLN A 323 27.66 25.96 2.95
C GLN A 323 28.59 26.28 4.12
N THR A 324 29.83 25.78 4.12
CA THR A 324 30.82 26.08 5.17
C THR A 324 31.10 27.58 5.24
N ASN A 325 31.22 28.25 4.09
CA ASN A 325 31.41 29.71 4.03
C ASN A 325 30.17 30.48 4.53
N ALA A 326 28.95 30.01 4.21
CA ALA A 326 27.71 30.61 4.69
C ALA A 326 27.54 30.43 6.20
N LEU A 327 27.81 29.23 6.73
CA LEU A 327 27.79 28.94 8.16
C LEU A 327 28.84 29.77 8.91
N GLN A 328 30.05 29.88 8.38
CA GLN A 328 31.08 30.76 8.95
C GLN A 328 30.68 32.23 8.94
N ARG A 329 29.97 32.70 7.90
CA ARG A 329 29.40 34.06 7.86
C ARG A 329 28.28 34.24 8.88
N GLN A 330 27.37 33.28 9.01
CA GLN A 330 26.30 33.31 10.00
C GLN A 330 26.84 33.24 11.44
N LEU A 331 27.83 32.39 11.72
CA LEU A 331 28.48 32.32 13.04
C LEU A 331 29.21 33.63 13.38
N ARG A 332 29.77 34.33 12.37
CA ARG A 332 30.34 35.68 12.56
C ARG A 332 29.27 36.75 12.80
N GLN A 333 28.07 36.58 12.25
CA GLN A 333 26.94 37.50 12.42
C GLN A 333 26.14 37.24 13.71
N ALA A 334 26.09 36.00 14.19
CA ALA A 334 25.42 35.58 15.42
C ALA A 334 26.18 35.96 16.71
N GLY A 335 27.31 36.67 16.61
CA GLY A 335 28.00 37.31 17.74
C GLY A 335 27.29 38.54 18.31
N ALA A 336 26.04 38.83 17.92
CA ALA A 336 25.21 39.90 18.45
C ALA A 336 24.04 39.32 19.29
N ARG A 337 23.91 39.83 20.52
CA ARG A 337 23.04 39.37 21.62
C ARG A 337 21.57 39.08 21.25
N PRO A 338 20.90 38.16 21.98
CA PRO A 338 19.45 38.07 21.99
C PRO A 338 18.85 39.12 22.93
N ASP A 339 17.82 39.82 22.47
CA ASP A 339 17.01 40.71 23.30
C ASP A 339 15.70 40.00 23.70
N PRO A 340 15.38 39.88 25.00
CA PRO A 340 14.15 39.26 25.47
C PRO A 340 13.15 40.34 25.89
N THR A 341 11.97 40.47 25.25
CA THR A 341 10.79 41.04 25.93
C THR A 341 9.44 40.68 25.27
N LEU A 342 8.58 40.14 26.15
CA LEU A 342 7.14 39.77 26.16
C LEU A 342 6.14 40.81 25.59
N PRO A 343 4.84 40.46 25.36
CA PRO A 343 3.86 40.57 26.46
C PRO A 343 2.80 39.45 26.56
N SER A 344 2.35 39.26 27.80
CA SER A 344 1.11 38.61 28.23
C SER A 344 -0.08 39.58 28.09
N ARG A 345 -1.27 39.07 27.70
CA ARG A 345 -2.59 39.33 28.31
C ARG A 345 -3.77 38.73 27.50
N ASP A 346 -4.42 37.75 28.12
CA ASP A 346 -5.81 37.76 28.60
C ASP A 346 -7.06 38.04 27.71
N ILE A 347 -7.98 37.04 27.81
CA ILE A 347 -9.45 37.08 28.00
C ILE A 347 -10.38 37.16 26.77
N LEU A 348 -11.23 36.12 26.64
CA LEU A 348 -12.71 36.13 26.71
C LEU A 348 -13.20 34.66 26.55
N GLN A 349 -13.68 33.99 27.62
CA GLN A 349 -15.10 33.84 28.01
C GLN A 349 -15.98 33.19 26.92
N SER A 350 -16.92 32.28 27.15
CA SER A 350 -17.41 31.49 28.29
C SER A 350 -18.65 30.78 27.76
N TRP A 351 -18.69 29.45 27.64
CA TRP A 351 -19.95 28.70 27.43
C TRP A 351 -20.22 27.85 28.67
N SER A 352 -21.45 27.97 29.19
CA SER A 352 -21.82 27.44 30.49
C SER A 352 -21.80 25.91 30.51
N VAL A 353 -21.10 25.36 31.49
CA VAL A 353 -21.08 23.92 31.81
C VAL A 353 -22.52 23.38 32.02
N GLU A 354 -23.46 24.24 32.43
CA GLU A 354 -24.89 23.90 32.53
C GLU A 354 -25.60 23.63 31.20
N GLN A 355 -25.15 24.17 30.06
CA GLN A 355 -25.77 23.87 28.75
C GLN A 355 -25.23 22.58 28.12
N LEU A 356 -23.99 22.20 28.42
CA LEU A 356 -23.39 20.93 27.99
C LEU A 356 -23.97 19.74 28.78
N VAL A 357 -24.21 19.91 30.08
CA VAL A 357 -24.87 18.89 30.91
C VAL A 357 -26.31 18.65 30.44
N ARG A 358 -27.05 19.70 30.05
CA ARG A 358 -28.45 19.59 29.62
C ARG A 358 -28.65 18.98 28.21
N TRP A 359 -27.59 18.89 27.40
CA TRP A 359 -27.63 18.23 26.08
C TRP A 359 -27.18 16.76 26.15
N ILE A 360 -26.28 16.45 27.08
CA ILE A 360 -25.87 15.07 27.39
C ILE A 360 -27.02 14.34 28.13
N ASP A 361 -27.77 15.04 28.98
CA ASP A 361 -28.89 14.49 29.76
C ASP A 361 -30.24 14.47 28.99
N GLY A 362 -30.21 14.22 27.67
CA GLY A 362 -31.42 13.85 26.92
C GLY A 362 -32.22 12.75 27.65
N PRO A 363 -33.55 12.75 27.57
CA PRO A 363 -34.43 12.43 28.69
C PRO A 363 -34.46 10.94 29.03
N LEU A 364 -33.53 10.42 29.82
CA LEU A 364 -33.60 9.04 30.31
C LEU A 364 -32.99 8.86 31.71
N VAL A 365 -33.42 9.61 32.72
CA VAL A 365 -33.13 9.17 34.11
C VAL A 365 -34.23 9.57 35.09
N GLY A 366 -35.42 9.02 34.89
CA GLY A 366 -36.30 8.74 36.01
C GLY A 366 -36.18 7.25 36.31
N ALA A 367 -35.53 6.88 37.41
CA ALA A 367 -35.56 5.53 37.96
C ALA A 367 -37.00 5.17 38.41
N ARG A 368 -37.92 5.00 37.46
CA ARG A 368 -39.14 4.26 37.69
C ARG A 368 -38.79 2.81 37.41
N ARG A 369 -38.60 2.05 38.49
CA ARG A 369 -38.74 0.60 38.48
C ARG A 369 -39.91 0.26 37.56
N GLY A 370 -39.66 -0.57 36.55
CA GLY A 370 -40.68 -1.02 35.61
C GLY A 370 -41.90 -1.43 36.40
N ARG A 371 -42.97 -0.65 36.30
CA ARG A 371 -44.24 -1.04 36.91
C ARG A 371 -44.69 -2.23 36.09
N ALA A 372 -44.73 -3.41 36.69
CA ALA A 372 -45.27 -4.61 36.06
C ALA A 372 -46.57 -4.25 35.33
N VAL A 373 -46.71 -4.71 34.08
CA VAL A 373 -47.90 -4.45 33.28
C VAL A 373 -49.09 -4.96 34.08
N ASP A 374 -50.03 -4.07 34.42
CA ASP A 374 -51.26 -4.44 35.10
C ASP A 374 -52.15 -5.16 34.09
N ARG A 375 -51.96 -6.49 33.99
CA ARG A 375 -52.62 -7.38 33.01
C ARG A 375 -54.15 -7.23 33.07
N ARG A 376 -54.69 -7.03 34.27
CA ARG A 376 -56.12 -6.77 34.51
C ARG A 376 -56.55 -5.43 33.94
N GLN A 377 -55.74 -4.39 34.10
CA GLN A 377 -56.04 -3.06 33.56
C GLN A 377 -55.99 -3.02 32.03
N VAL A 378 -55.05 -3.73 31.39
CA VAL A 378 -54.95 -3.81 29.92
C VAL A 378 -56.14 -4.57 29.32
N VAL A 379 -56.51 -5.71 29.89
CA VAL A 379 -57.71 -6.48 29.49
C VAL A 379 -58.99 -5.64 29.70
N ALA A 380 -59.08 -4.87 30.78
CA ALA A 380 -60.22 -3.99 31.05
C ALA A 380 -60.30 -2.76 30.13
N GLN A 381 -59.18 -2.29 29.58
CA GLN A 381 -59.14 -1.14 28.65
C GLN A 381 -59.42 -1.54 27.19
N SER A 382 -59.15 -2.79 26.81
CA SER A 382 -59.48 -3.32 25.48
C SER A 382 -60.98 -3.65 25.34
N THR A 383 -61.69 -3.92 26.45
CA THR A 383 -63.13 -4.24 26.46
C THR A 383 -64.05 -3.08 26.01
N PRO A 384 -63.86 -1.81 26.45
CA PRO A 384 -64.73 -0.71 26.02
C PRO A 384 -64.40 -0.14 24.63
N ALA A 385 -63.18 -0.36 24.10
CA ALA A 385 -62.78 0.12 22.77
C ALA A 385 -63.41 -0.66 21.61
N ARG A 386 -63.98 -1.84 21.88
CA ARG A 386 -64.67 -2.71 20.90
C ARG A 386 -66.19 -2.59 20.90
N LYS A 387 -66.79 -1.63 21.63
CA LYS A 387 -68.23 -1.38 21.47
C LYS A 387 -68.50 -0.98 20.01
N PRO A 388 -69.26 -1.77 19.23
CA PRO A 388 -69.58 -1.40 17.87
C PRO A 388 -70.33 -0.08 17.91
N VAL A 389 -69.84 0.93 17.18
CA VAL A 389 -70.62 2.12 16.88
C VAL A 389 -71.86 1.62 16.12
N GLN A 390 -72.99 1.51 16.81
CA GLN A 390 -74.28 1.22 16.20
C GLN A 390 -74.60 2.35 15.23
N ARG A 391 -74.20 2.19 13.96
CA ARG A 391 -74.74 3.00 12.87
C ARG A 391 -76.20 2.61 12.70
N PRO A 392 -77.15 3.57 12.70
CA PRO A 392 -78.55 3.25 12.44
C PRO A 392 -78.68 2.61 11.04
N PRO A 393 -79.52 1.58 10.89
CA PRO A 393 -79.61 0.81 9.66
C PRO A 393 -80.13 1.69 8.52
N ARG A 394 -79.41 1.69 7.39
CA ARG A 394 -79.90 2.25 6.13
C ARG A 394 -80.96 1.30 5.56
N PRO A 395 -82.19 1.76 5.27
CA PRO A 395 -83.22 0.88 4.70
C PRO A 395 -82.77 0.38 3.32
N GLY A 396 -82.70 -0.93 3.12
CA GLY A 396 -82.55 -1.57 1.80
C GLY A 396 -81.22 -2.26 1.48
N ALA A 397 -80.26 -2.38 2.41
CA ALA A 397 -79.05 -3.17 2.16
C ALA A 397 -79.23 -4.63 2.62
N PRO A 398 -78.89 -5.64 1.78
CA PRO A 398 -78.91 -7.05 2.19
C PRO A 398 -77.87 -7.30 3.30
N SER A 399 -78.31 -7.99 4.36
CA SER A 399 -77.50 -8.35 5.52
C SER A 399 -76.43 -9.37 5.13
N LEU A 400 -75.19 -8.93 4.93
CA LEU A 400 -74.02 -9.81 4.97
C LEU A 400 -73.82 -10.27 6.43
N ALA A 401 -73.56 -11.56 6.61
CA ALA A 401 -73.27 -12.15 7.92
C ALA A 401 -72.17 -11.34 8.62
N ALA A 402 -72.36 -11.09 9.92
CA ALA A 402 -71.37 -10.42 10.75
C ALA A 402 -70.03 -11.18 10.66
N PRO A 403 -68.88 -10.50 10.54
CA PRO A 403 -67.59 -11.16 10.70
C PRO A 403 -67.52 -11.78 12.10
N ASP A 404 -67.05 -13.02 12.19
CA ASP A 404 -66.79 -13.70 13.47
C ASP A 404 -66.04 -12.75 14.41
N GLU A 405 -66.61 -12.50 15.59
CA GLU A 405 -65.97 -11.68 16.62
C GLU A 405 -64.71 -12.43 17.12
N ASP A 406 -63.52 -11.86 16.88
CA ASP A 406 -62.28 -12.37 17.45
C ASP A 406 -62.45 -12.54 18.98
N PRO A 407 -62.06 -13.69 19.56
CA PRO A 407 -62.22 -13.96 20.98
C PRO A 407 -61.58 -12.86 21.86
N PRO A 408 -62.16 -12.57 23.03
CA PRO A 408 -61.67 -11.52 23.91
C PRO A 408 -60.26 -11.84 24.43
N LEU A 409 -59.37 -10.86 24.37
CA LEU A 409 -57.98 -10.95 24.84
C LEU A 409 -57.96 -11.35 26.33
N THR A 410 -57.30 -12.46 26.66
CA THR A 410 -57.17 -12.95 28.04
C THR A 410 -55.86 -12.49 28.71
N GLU A 411 -55.74 -12.61 30.04
CA GLU A 411 -54.46 -12.34 30.74
C GLU A 411 -53.33 -13.27 30.26
N ASP A 412 -53.67 -14.51 29.89
CA ASP A 412 -52.72 -15.48 29.33
C ASP A 412 -52.24 -15.08 27.93
N ASP A 413 -53.11 -14.47 27.12
CA ASP A 413 -52.72 -13.89 25.83
C ASP A 413 -51.74 -12.73 26.00
N VAL A 414 -51.97 -11.87 27.00
CA VAL A 414 -51.04 -10.77 27.34
C VAL A 414 -49.69 -11.34 27.80
N GLY A 415 -49.69 -12.37 28.66
CA GLY A 415 -48.46 -13.03 29.11
C GLY A 415 -47.68 -13.70 27.98
N ARG A 416 -48.39 -14.33 27.02
CA ARG A 416 -47.77 -14.90 25.81
C ARG A 416 -47.17 -13.84 24.91
N ILE A 417 -47.90 -12.76 24.63
CA ILE A 417 -47.40 -11.63 23.83
C ILE A 417 -46.20 -10.97 24.50
N GLU A 418 -46.23 -10.80 25.82
CA GLU A 418 -45.12 -10.25 26.61
C GLU A 418 -43.87 -11.15 26.53
N ALA A 419 -44.04 -12.47 26.68
CA ALA A 419 -42.95 -13.43 26.52
C ALA A 419 -42.38 -13.44 25.09
N GLU A 420 -43.24 -13.46 24.07
CA GLU A 420 -42.84 -13.39 22.66
C GLU A 420 -42.08 -12.10 22.34
N ALA A 421 -42.49 -10.97 22.92
CA ALA A 421 -41.80 -9.69 22.77
C ALA A 421 -40.39 -9.70 23.38
N TYR A 422 -40.20 -10.27 24.57
CA TYR A 422 -38.86 -10.40 25.18
C TYR A 422 -37.96 -11.36 24.40
N THR A 423 -38.51 -12.48 23.92
CA THR A 423 -37.77 -13.41 23.06
C THR A 423 -37.36 -12.74 21.74
N ALA A 424 -38.27 -12.00 21.10
CA ALA A 424 -37.96 -11.25 19.87
C ALA A 424 -36.90 -10.16 20.10
N ALA A 425 -36.98 -9.42 21.21
CA ALA A 425 -35.96 -8.43 21.59
C ALA A 425 -34.59 -9.07 21.84
N ALA A 426 -34.55 -10.25 22.48
CA ALA A 426 -33.31 -11.00 22.68
C ALA A 426 -32.67 -11.44 21.36
N VAL A 427 -33.48 -11.94 20.41
CA VAL A 427 -33.01 -12.28 19.05
C VAL A 427 -32.45 -11.06 18.32
N PHE A 428 -33.14 -9.91 18.40
CA PHE A 428 -32.69 -8.67 17.81
C PHE A 428 -31.33 -8.22 18.37
N PHE A 429 -31.18 -8.20 19.70
CA PHE A 429 -29.92 -7.82 20.34
C PHE A 429 -28.78 -8.80 20.07
N LEU A 430 -29.05 -10.10 19.92
CA LEU A 430 -28.02 -11.06 19.50
C LEU A 430 -27.48 -10.75 18.11
N GLY A 431 -28.35 -10.38 17.16
CA GLY A 431 -27.93 -9.95 15.82
C GLY A 431 -27.06 -8.70 15.89
N ASP A 432 -27.51 -7.68 16.60
CA ASP A 432 -26.80 -6.41 16.77
C ASP A 432 -25.44 -6.59 17.48
N ILE A 433 -25.36 -7.43 18.51
CA ILE A 433 -24.08 -7.76 19.18
C ILE A 433 -23.12 -8.45 18.21
N HIS A 434 -23.57 -9.41 17.42
CA HIS A 434 -22.68 -10.09 16.48
C HIS A 434 -22.11 -9.14 15.43
N ASP A 435 -22.95 -8.28 14.84
CA ASP A 435 -22.53 -7.29 13.85
C ASP A 435 -21.55 -6.28 14.47
N LEU A 436 -21.85 -5.78 15.67
CA LEU A 436 -21.00 -4.81 16.37
C LEU A 436 -19.68 -5.43 16.86
N LEU A 437 -19.66 -6.69 17.29
CA LEU A 437 -18.41 -7.35 17.69
C LEU A 437 -17.49 -7.58 16.49
N ALA A 438 -18.05 -8.02 15.35
CA ALA A 438 -17.27 -8.16 14.12
C ALA A 438 -16.65 -6.83 13.70
N LEU A 439 -17.45 -5.75 13.72
CA LEU A 439 -16.99 -4.39 13.42
C LEU A 439 -15.97 -3.87 14.45
N GLY A 440 -16.16 -4.17 15.73
CA GLY A 440 -15.27 -3.79 16.82
C GLY A 440 -13.88 -4.42 16.70
N VAL A 441 -13.81 -5.71 16.37
CA VAL A 441 -12.54 -6.42 16.11
C VAL A 441 -11.82 -5.80 14.91
N GLN A 442 -12.54 -5.56 13.82
CA GLN A 442 -11.99 -4.99 12.59
C GLN A 442 -11.38 -3.60 12.81
N LEU A 443 -12.10 -2.72 13.53
CA LEU A 443 -11.64 -1.37 13.84
C LEU A 443 -10.67 -1.30 15.03
N ARG A 444 -10.34 -2.46 15.65
CA ARG A 444 -9.53 -2.55 16.88
C ARG A 444 -10.06 -1.65 17.99
N ALA A 445 -11.38 -1.66 18.18
CA ALA A 445 -12.01 -0.97 19.30
C ALA A 445 -11.48 -1.52 20.65
N PRO A 446 -11.58 -0.77 21.75
CA PRO A 446 -11.22 -1.26 23.07
C PRO A 446 -11.87 -2.61 23.41
N GLU A 447 -11.10 -3.54 23.99
CA GLU A 447 -11.56 -4.90 24.30
C GLU A 447 -12.61 -4.92 25.43
N GLY A 448 -12.61 -3.93 26.33
CA GLY A 448 -13.53 -3.88 27.47
C GLY A 448 -15.02 -3.96 27.07
N PRO A 449 -15.55 -3.02 26.25
CA PRO A 449 -16.92 -3.08 25.75
C PRO A 449 -17.24 -4.32 24.91
N GLN A 450 -16.27 -4.85 24.18
CA GLN A 450 -16.43 -6.08 23.39
C GLN A 450 -16.61 -7.30 24.31
N ASN A 451 -15.74 -7.45 25.31
CA ASN A 451 -15.82 -8.52 26.31
C ASN A 451 -17.13 -8.43 27.11
N ALA A 452 -17.59 -7.21 27.42
CA ALA A 452 -18.87 -7.00 28.08
C ALA A 452 -20.06 -7.48 27.22
N CYS A 453 -20.07 -7.17 25.91
CA CYS A 453 -21.11 -7.69 25.02
C CYS A 453 -21.01 -9.21 24.84
N GLN A 454 -19.79 -9.76 24.70
CA GLN A 454 -19.59 -11.20 24.57
C GLN A 454 -20.10 -11.97 25.80
N ALA A 455 -19.91 -11.41 26.99
CA ALA A 455 -20.33 -12.05 28.23
C ALA A 455 -21.85 -12.21 28.39
N ILE A 456 -22.67 -11.35 27.75
CA ILE A 456 -24.13 -11.40 27.87
C ILE A 456 -24.80 -12.28 26.80
N VAL A 457 -24.07 -12.65 25.74
CA VAL A 457 -24.57 -13.47 24.62
C VAL A 457 -25.20 -14.78 25.11
N GLY A 458 -24.55 -15.48 26.06
CA GLY A 458 -25.04 -16.76 26.56
C GLY A 458 -26.39 -16.66 27.27
N ASP A 459 -26.63 -15.57 28.00
CA ASP A 459 -27.91 -15.37 28.70
C ASP A 459 -29.00 -14.85 27.77
N LEU A 460 -28.65 -14.02 26.78
CA LEU A 460 -29.57 -13.63 25.69
C LEU A 460 -30.00 -14.82 24.83
N GLN A 461 -29.10 -15.76 24.54
CA GLN A 461 -29.44 -16.99 23.81
C GLN A 461 -30.45 -17.83 24.57
N LYS A 462 -30.32 -17.95 25.89
CA LYS A 462 -31.31 -18.64 26.73
C LYS A 462 -32.67 -17.95 26.68
N LEU A 463 -32.71 -16.61 26.77
CA LEU A 463 -33.95 -15.84 26.66
C LEU A 463 -34.58 -15.95 25.25
N ALA A 464 -33.76 -15.96 24.20
CA ALA A 464 -34.19 -16.14 22.81
C ALA A 464 -34.75 -17.54 22.49
N GLN A 465 -34.39 -18.55 23.28
CA GLN A 465 -34.84 -19.95 23.12
C GLN A 465 -35.94 -20.34 24.12
N ALA A 466 -36.41 -19.41 24.96
CA ALA A 466 -37.42 -19.70 25.97
C ALA A 466 -38.79 -19.96 25.32
N HIS A 467 -39.27 -21.21 25.39
CA HIS A 467 -40.60 -21.61 24.91
C HIS A 467 -41.59 -21.71 26.09
N GLY A 468 -42.07 -20.55 26.55
CA GLY A 468 -43.02 -20.42 27.66
C GLY A 468 -42.35 -20.27 29.04
N GLY A 469 -42.96 -19.47 29.92
CA GLY A 469 -42.46 -19.24 31.29
C GLY A 469 -41.28 -18.28 31.40
N VAL A 470 -41.32 -17.14 30.69
CA VAL A 470 -40.31 -16.07 30.83
C VAL A 470 -40.49 -15.35 32.17
N ASP A 471 -39.44 -15.32 32.99
CA ASP A 471 -39.37 -14.43 34.14
C ASP A 471 -39.22 -12.99 33.64
N VAL A 472 -40.32 -12.24 33.70
CA VAL A 472 -40.45 -10.88 33.19
C VAL A 472 -39.46 -9.93 33.85
N GLU A 473 -39.24 -10.04 35.17
CA GLU A 473 -38.35 -9.13 35.88
C GLU A 473 -36.89 -9.39 35.48
N HIS A 474 -36.50 -10.66 35.40
CA HIS A 474 -35.18 -11.05 34.93
C HIS A 474 -34.95 -10.67 33.47
N ALA A 475 -35.93 -10.89 32.59
CA ALA A 475 -35.83 -10.53 31.17
C ALA A 475 -35.70 -9.01 30.97
N GLN A 476 -36.45 -8.20 31.72
CA GLN A 476 -36.34 -6.74 31.68
C GLN A 476 -34.95 -6.25 32.12
N VAL A 477 -34.40 -6.80 33.21
CA VAL A 477 -33.05 -6.45 33.68
C VAL A 477 -32.00 -6.84 32.63
N LEU A 478 -32.08 -8.07 32.11
CA LEU A 478 -31.13 -8.59 31.13
C LEU A 478 -31.13 -7.77 29.83
N LEU A 479 -32.31 -7.41 29.31
CA LEU A 479 -32.44 -6.60 28.09
C LEU A 479 -31.98 -5.16 28.31
N THR A 480 -32.24 -4.58 29.48
CA THR A 480 -31.76 -3.23 29.84
C THR A 480 -30.24 -3.20 29.94
N GLU A 481 -29.64 -4.20 30.58
CA GLU A 481 -28.19 -4.34 30.68
C GLU A 481 -27.54 -4.57 29.31
N THR A 482 -28.19 -5.37 28.47
CA THR A 482 -27.79 -5.63 27.09
C THR A 482 -27.75 -4.33 26.28
N GLU A 483 -28.80 -3.53 26.34
CA GLU A 483 -28.87 -2.24 25.65
C GLU A 483 -27.73 -1.31 26.08
N GLN A 484 -27.46 -1.22 27.38
CA GLN A 484 -26.35 -0.39 27.90
C GLN A 484 -24.98 -0.86 27.37
N ARG A 485 -24.73 -2.17 27.35
CA ARG A 485 -23.49 -2.76 26.84
C ARG A 485 -23.33 -2.52 25.33
N ILE A 486 -24.41 -2.69 24.56
CA ILE A 486 -24.45 -2.38 23.12
C ILE A 486 -24.16 -0.90 22.87
N GLN A 487 -24.76 0.01 23.64
CA GLN A 487 -24.49 1.45 23.50
C GLN A 487 -23.02 1.80 23.80
N ALA A 488 -22.43 1.18 24.82
CA ALA A 488 -21.00 1.35 25.13
C ALA A 488 -20.10 0.83 23.98
N LEU A 489 -20.44 -0.32 23.38
CA LEU A 489 -19.71 -0.86 22.24
C LEU A 489 -19.87 0.02 20.99
N ARG A 490 -21.07 0.54 20.71
CA ARG A 490 -21.29 1.50 19.61
C ARG A 490 -20.48 2.77 19.80
N ALA A 491 -20.42 3.31 21.03
CA ALA A 491 -19.60 4.47 21.33
C ALA A 491 -18.11 4.20 21.09
N SER A 492 -17.61 3.03 21.51
CA SER A 492 -16.21 2.67 21.32
C SER A 492 -15.84 2.43 19.84
N ILE A 493 -16.74 1.83 19.06
CA ILE A 493 -16.62 1.67 17.60
C ILE A 493 -16.58 3.03 16.91
N ARG A 494 -17.47 3.97 17.26
CA ARG A 494 -17.47 5.32 16.67
C ARG A 494 -16.14 6.04 16.92
N ILE A 495 -15.59 5.92 18.12
CA ILE A 495 -14.27 6.49 18.45
C ILE A 495 -13.17 5.84 17.62
N ALA A 496 -13.19 4.50 17.49
CA ALA A 496 -12.21 3.77 16.71
C ALA A 496 -12.26 4.14 15.21
N GLN A 497 -13.46 4.27 14.65
CA GLN A 497 -13.67 4.69 13.27
C GLN A 497 -13.19 6.13 13.03
N ALA A 498 -13.59 7.08 13.88
CA ALA A 498 -13.13 8.46 13.79
C ALA A 498 -11.59 8.57 13.91
N THR A 499 -10.97 7.71 14.71
CA THR A 499 -9.52 7.59 14.82
C THR A 499 -8.91 7.07 13.53
N ALA A 500 -9.44 6.00 12.94
CA ALA A 500 -8.96 5.45 11.68
C ALA A 500 -9.05 6.48 10.53
N ASP A 501 -10.17 7.19 10.45
CA ASP A 501 -10.40 8.25 9.45
C ASP A 501 -9.44 9.43 9.65
N LEU A 502 -9.15 9.81 10.90
CA LEU A 502 -8.15 10.82 11.21
C LEU A 502 -6.75 10.41 10.73
N ARG A 503 -6.36 9.15 10.96
CA ARG A 503 -5.05 8.62 10.54
C ARG A 503 -4.91 8.61 9.01
N ALA A 504 -5.91 8.11 8.29
CA ALA A 504 -5.92 8.10 6.83
C ALA A 504 -5.81 9.52 6.24
N ARG A 505 -6.54 10.49 6.81
CA ARG A 505 -6.43 11.90 6.42
C ARG A 505 -5.06 12.49 6.72
N PHE A 506 -4.46 12.13 7.84
CA PHE A 506 -3.11 12.58 8.19
C PHE A 506 -2.07 12.05 7.19
N ASP A 507 -2.12 10.77 6.84
CA ASP A 507 -1.24 10.16 5.83
C ASP A 507 -1.30 10.92 4.50
N GLN A 508 -2.52 11.16 4.01
CA GLN A 508 -2.75 11.88 2.76
C GLN A 508 -2.25 13.33 2.84
N ALA A 509 -2.56 14.04 3.93
CA ALA A 509 -2.16 15.43 4.12
C ALA A 509 -0.64 15.58 4.28
N LEU A 510 0.02 14.66 4.98
CA LEU A 510 1.47 14.64 5.13
C LEU A 510 2.15 14.41 3.77
N GLY A 511 1.69 13.43 3.00
CA GLY A 511 2.23 13.15 1.67
C GLY A 511 2.07 14.36 0.73
N ALA A 512 0.90 15.01 0.74
CA ALA A 512 0.64 16.21 -0.05
C ALA A 512 1.53 17.39 0.38
N ALA A 513 1.68 17.62 1.68
CA ALA A 513 2.53 18.69 2.21
C ALA A 513 4.01 18.48 1.83
N LEU A 514 4.53 17.25 1.98
CA LEU A 514 5.90 16.90 1.59
C LEU A 514 6.15 17.06 0.08
N ALA A 515 5.16 16.77 -0.76
CA ALA A 515 5.29 16.91 -2.21
C ALA A 515 5.38 18.38 -2.67
N MET A 516 4.76 19.31 -1.92
CA MET A 516 4.73 20.74 -2.28
C MET A 516 5.90 21.53 -1.70
N GLU A 517 6.49 21.07 -0.60
CA GLU A 517 7.52 21.85 0.11
C GLU A 517 8.92 21.70 -0.49
N PRO A 518 9.60 22.80 -0.86
CA PRO A 518 10.99 22.73 -1.25
C PRO A 518 11.87 22.39 -0.04
N LEU A 519 12.54 21.24 -0.09
CA LEU A 519 13.45 20.79 0.95
C LEU A 519 14.81 21.46 0.77
N SER A 520 15.26 22.25 1.75
CA SER A 520 16.54 22.96 1.67
C SER A 520 17.29 22.95 3.01
N PRO A 521 18.60 22.65 3.04
CA PRO A 521 19.37 22.56 4.28
C PRO A 521 19.27 23.84 5.12
N GLY A 522 18.99 23.69 6.41
CA GLY A 522 18.88 24.78 7.38
C GLY A 522 17.53 25.50 7.38
N ARG A 523 16.58 25.12 6.52
CA ARG A 523 15.23 25.72 6.51
C ARG A 523 14.43 25.20 7.70
N ARG A 524 13.99 26.14 8.55
CA ARG A 524 13.23 25.90 9.79
C ARG A 524 11.77 26.32 9.69
N GLU A 525 11.33 26.64 8.49
CA GLU A 525 9.98 27.06 8.17
C GLU A 525 9.45 26.17 7.04
N GLY A 526 8.14 26.04 6.94
CA GLY A 526 7.50 25.27 5.89
C GLY A 526 5.98 25.37 5.98
N GLY A 527 5.33 24.50 5.24
CA GLY A 527 3.89 24.50 5.09
C GLY A 527 3.15 23.91 6.28
N VAL A 528 1.85 23.75 6.07
CA VAL A 528 0.92 23.21 7.06
C VAL A 528 0.46 21.84 6.56
N ILE A 529 0.50 20.84 7.44
CA ILE A 529 -0.20 19.57 7.19
C ILE A 529 -1.68 19.87 7.41
N ALA A 530 -2.47 19.83 6.34
CA ALA A 530 -3.91 20.18 6.34
C ALA A 530 -4.78 19.11 7.04
N CYS A 531 -4.37 18.67 8.22
CA CYS A 531 -5.06 17.76 9.11
C CYS A 531 -4.95 18.32 10.54
N PRO A 532 -5.94 19.11 10.99
CA PRO A 532 -5.94 19.63 12.35
C PRO A 532 -6.00 18.50 13.39
N MET A 533 -5.16 18.56 14.42
CA MET A 533 -5.08 17.55 15.48
C MET A 533 -4.95 18.18 16.87
N GLN A 534 -5.31 17.41 17.90
CA GLN A 534 -5.03 17.74 19.29
C GLN A 534 -3.58 17.38 19.64
N ALA A 535 -3.01 18.02 20.66
CA ALA A 535 -1.62 17.80 21.07
C ALA A 535 -1.36 16.37 21.59
N ASP A 536 -2.38 15.69 22.13
CA ASP A 536 -2.28 14.30 22.62
C ASP A 536 -2.07 13.27 21.49
N ALA A 537 -2.47 13.60 20.25
CA ALA A 537 -2.23 12.78 19.07
C ALA A 537 -0.74 12.72 18.67
N TRP A 538 0.10 13.60 19.22
CA TRP A 538 1.54 13.62 18.97
C TRP A 538 2.19 12.25 19.19
N GLY A 539 1.83 11.54 20.27
CA GLY A 539 2.46 10.26 20.60
C GLY A 539 2.28 9.22 19.51
N TRP A 540 1.09 9.19 18.89
CA TRP A 540 0.82 8.31 17.75
C TRP A 540 1.61 8.74 16.51
N VAL A 541 1.62 10.03 16.17
CA VAL A 541 2.38 10.53 15.01
C VAL A 541 3.87 10.24 15.19
N ALA A 542 4.42 10.48 16.38
CA ALA A 542 5.81 10.18 16.69
C ALA A 542 6.09 8.67 16.54
N GLN A 543 5.24 7.80 17.09
CA GLN A 543 5.43 6.36 16.96
C GLN A 543 5.44 5.88 15.50
N GLN A 544 4.61 6.47 14.64
CA GLN A 544 4.48 6.04 13.25
C GLN A 544 5.52 6.66 12.32
N TYR A 545 5.78 7.97 12.46
CA TYR A 545 6.55 8.75 11.48
C TYR A 545 7.90 9.26 11.98
N HIS A 546 8.22 9.17 13.28
CA HIS A 546 9.54 9.58 13.75
C HIS A 546 10.62 8.62 13.24
N GLN A 547 11.74 9.18 12.78
CA GLN A 547 12.86 8.43 12.18
C GLN A 547 12.42 7.53 11.03
N ARG A 548 11.56 8.06 10.14
CA ARG A 548 11.16 7.37 8.92
C ARG A 548 11.83 7.98 7.71
N TRP A 549 12.48 7.15 6.92
CA TRP A 549 13.13 7.56 5.69
C TRP A 549 12.11 8.06 4.65
N LEU A 550 12.43 9.16 3.99
CA LEU A 550 11.72 9.69 2.84
C LEU A 550 12.38 9.18 1.55
N SER A 551 12.05 7.95 1.15
CA SER A 551 12.61 7.30 -0.04
C SER A 551 12.32 8.04 -1.35
N SER A 552 11.24 8.81 -1.39
CA SER A 552 10.86 9.64 -2.55
C SER A 552 11.70 10.91 -2.70
N ALA A 553 12.30 11.42 -1.61
CA ALA A 553 13.04 12.68 -1.61
C ALA A 553 14.51 12.46 -1.99
N LYS A 554 14.86 12.70 -3.27
CA LYS A 554 16.20 12.44 -3.83
C LYS A 554 17.10 13.65 -3.96
N ALA A 555 16.57 14.85 -3.73
CA ALA A 555 17.30 16.10 -3.93
C ALA A 555 16.90 17.16 -2.91
N LEU A 556 17.80 18.10 -2.70
CA LEU A 556 17.66 19.28 -1.88
C LEU A 556 17.84 20.53 -2.73
N ARG A 557 17.11 21.59 -2.40
CA ARG A 557 17.29 22.91 -3.01
C ARG A 557 18.39 23.66 -2.27
N ILE A 558 19.51 23.91 -2.96
CA ILE A 558 20.67 24.64 -2.42
C ILE A 558 20.95 25.84 -3.31
N ALA A 559 20.90 27.04 -2.73
CA ALA A 559 21.07 28.31 -3.47
C ALA A 559 20.14 28.41 -4.70
N GLY A 560 18.89 27.95 -4.54
CA GLY A 560 17.87 27.98 -5.59
C GLY A 560 17.91 26.82 -6.59
N GLN A 561 18.99 26.04 -6.63
CA GLN A 561 19.19 24.91 -7.55
C GLN A 561 18.89 23.57 -6.86
N TRP A 562 18.35 22.61 -7.61
CA TRP A 562 18.20 21.24 -7.12
C TRP A 562 19.54 20.52 -7.15
N VAL A 563 19.94 19.99 -6.00
CA VAL A 563 21.16 19.23 -5.79
C VAL A 563 20.77 17.86 -5.26
N ARG A 564 21.13 16.81 -5.97
CA ARG A 564 20.84 15.43 -5.54
C ARG A 564 21.55 15.13 -4.21
N LEU A 565 20.91 14.34 -3.37
CA LEU A 565 21.54 13.76 -2.19
C LEU A 565 22.71 12.85 -2.59
N ASP A 566 23.81 12.92 -1.83
CA ASP A 566 24.92 11.98 -1.96
C ASP A 566 24.48 10.55 -1.59
N VAL A 567 25.23 9.54 -2.05
CA VAL A 567 25.04 8.16 -1.59
C VAL A 567 25.14 8.02 -0.07
N ASN A 568 25.87 8.88 0.62
CA ASN A 568 25.95 8.87 2.08
C ASN A 568 24.94 9.79 2.75
N GLU A 569 23.97 10.33 2.00
CA GLU A 569 22.95 11.24 2.50
C GLU A 569 21.54 10.67 2.26
N ALA A 570 20.63 10.98 3.19
CA ALA A 570 19.23 10.59 3.12
C ALA A 570 18.39 11.63 3.88
N LEU A 571 17.08 11.65 3.63
CA LEU A 571 16.16 12.52 4.36
C LEU A 571 15.20 11.68 5.18
N ALA A 572 14.92 12.06 6.42
CA ALA A 572 13.96 11.35 7.25
C ALA A 572 13.07 12.31 8.04
N LEU A 573 11.88 11.83 8.38
CA LEU A 573 10.92 12.52 9.21
C LEU A 573 11.37 12.53 10.68
N TYR A 574 11.18 13.68 11.33
CA TYR A 574 11.47 13.91 12.73
C TYR A 574 10.29 14.65 13.36
N VAL A 575 9.56 13.94 14.22
CA VAL A 575 8.36 14.45 14.89
C VAL A 575 8.73 15.07 16.23
N THR A 576 8.34 16.33 16.47
CA THR A 576 8.56 17.08 17.72
C THR A 576 7.26 17.41 18.41
N GLY A 577 7.13 17.11 19.70
CA GLY A 577 5.88 17.29 20.47
C GLY A 577 5.58 18.71 20.93
N SER A 578 6.36 19.69 20.48
CA SER A 578 6.11 21.10 20.73
C SER A 578 6.33 21.89 19.45
N SER A 579 5.50 22.90 19.23
CA SER A 579 5.69 23.91 18.19
C SER A 579 5.99 25.26 18.83
N LEU A 580 6.92 26.01 18.25
CA LEU A 580 7.21 27.39 18.65
C LEU A 580 6.22 28.40 18.02
N SER A 581 5.36 27.93 17.10
CA SER A 581 4.55 28.76 16.22
C SER A 581 3.03 28.61 16.43
N GLN A 582 2.60 28.31 17.66
CA GLN A 582 1.17 28.14 18.04
C GLN A 582 0.45 26.93 17.40
N TYR A 583 1.17 26.00 16.79
CA TYR A 583 0.64 24.74 16.28
C TYR A 583 0.61 23.66 17.37
N ALA A 584 -0.16 22.60 17.15
CA ALA A 584 -0.27 21.51 18.12
C ALA A 584 1.09 20.83 18.33
N PHE A 585 1.77 20.51 17.23
CA PHE A 585 3.12 19.95 17.18
C PHE A 585 3.65 20.03 15.73
N ASP A 586 4.92 19.69 15.53
CA ASP A 586 5.59 19.83 14.23
C ASP A 586 6.15 18.49 13.72
N VAL A 587 6.17 18.33 12.39
CA VAL A 587 6.86 17.26 11.67
C VAL A 587 7.93 17.88 10.79
N SER A 588 9.18 17.63 11.10
CA SER A 588 10.32 18.19 10.37
C SER A 588 10.98 17.13 9.51
N VAL A 589 11.67 17.57 8.45
CA VAL A 589 12.49 16.72 7.59
C VAL A 589 13.94 16.98 7.93
N HIS A 590 14.70 15.97 8.30
CA HIS A 590 16.10 16.09 8.67
C HIS A 590 17.02 15.42 7.66
N LEU A 591 18.22 15.98 7.48
CA LEU A 591 19.31 15.34 6.74
C LEU A 591 19.99 14.29 7.62
N TRP A 592 20.10 13.09 7.08
CA TRP A 592 20.80 11.97 7.68
C TRP A 592 22.06 11.67 6.90
N ARG A 593 23.07 11.18 7.61
CA ARG A 593 24.32 10.74 6.99
C ARG A 593 24.68 9.32 7.40
N ARG A 594 25.23 8.59 6.44
CA ARG A 594 25.77 7.25 6.67
C ARG A 594 27.08 7.36 7.45
N ARG A 595 27.26 6.48 8.43
CA ARG A 595 28.50 6.35 9.18
C ARG A 595 29.63 5.87 8.27
N LEU A 596 30.85 6.32 8.57
CA LEU A 596 32.03 5.96 7.80
C LEU A 596 32.24 4.44 7.80
N GLY A 597 32.54 3.86 6.62
CA GLY A 597 32.78 2.43 6.45
C GLY A 597 31.52 1.57 6.37
N LYS A 598 30.32 2.14 6.53
CA LYS A 598 29.06 1.43 6.35
C LYS A 598 28.58 1.54 4.90
N THR A 599 27.94 0.49 4.42
CA THR A 599 27.44 0.38 3.03
C THR A 599 25.94 0.13 2.93
N SER A 600 25.26 -0.08 4.06
CA SER A 600 23.82 -0.34 4.14
C SER A 600 22.97 0.83 3.63
N LEU A 601 21.71 0.50 3.33
CA LEU A 601 20.69 1.45 2.92
C LEU A 601 20.14 2.23 4.12
N PRO A 602 19.47 3.37 3.87
CA PRO A 602 18.71 4.07 4.90
C PRO A 602 17.63 3.18 5.55
N SER A 603 17.09 2.19 4.83
CA SER A 603 16.19 1.16 5.35
C SER A 603 16.22 -0.08 4.45
N ASP A 604 16.01 -1.24 5.05
CA ASP A 604 15.76 -2.50 4.33
C ASP A 604 14.25 -2.83 4.26
N ASP A 605 13.41 -2.03 4.95
CA ASP A 605 11.97 -2.24 5.03
C ASP A 605 11.24 -1.61 3.84
N GLN A 606 10.11 -2.22 3.48
CA GLN A 606 9.21 -1.73 2.43
C GLN A 606 8.12 -0.83 3.03
N GLY A 607 7.76 0.24 2.32
CA GLY A 607 6.67 1.14 2.69
C GLY A 607 6.91 2.57 2.22
N VAL A 608 5.92 3.44 2.42
CA VAL A 608 6.01 4.87 2.06
C VAL A 608 6.99 5.61 2.98
N TYR A 609 6.97 5.26 4.27
CA TYR A 609 7.81 5.85 5.31
C TYR A 609 8.52 4.74 6.10
N PRO A 610 9.45 4.00 5.50
CA PRO A 610 10.10 2.88 6.18
C PRO A 610 11.02 3.37 7.31
N PRO A 611 11.22 2.59 8.39
CA PRO A 611 12.08 2.96 9.51
C PRO A 611 13.52 3.19 9.07
N MET A 612 14.13 4.26 9.56
CA MET A 612 15.54 4.56 9.31
C MET A 612 16.44 3.56 10.07
N ASN A 613 17.48 3.06 9.41
CA ASN A 613 18.54 2.25 10.01
C ASN A 613 19.46 3.15 10.85
N THR A 614 19.12 3.33 12.12
CA THR A 614 19.87 4.18 13.06
C THR A 614 21.22 3.61 13.51
N GLU A 615 21.50 2.34 13.18
CA GLU A 615 22.79 1.72 13.48
C GLU A 615 23.88 2.25 12.54
N ASP A 616 23.58 2.28 11.25
CA ASP A 616 24.53 2.66 10.21
C ASP A 616 24.36 4.11 9.73
N TRP A 617 23.23 4.73 10.05
CA TRP A 617 22.94 6.12 9.73
C TRP A 617 22.70 6.93 10.99
N PHE A 618 23.01 8.22 10.93
CA PHE A 618 22.76 9.13 12.04
C PHE A 618 22.11 10.42 11.54
N ASP A 619 21.24 10.98 12.38
CA ASP A 619 20.65 12.29 12.15
C ASP A 619 21.73 13.36 12.29
N THR A 620 21.89 14.22 11.27
CA THR A 620 22.81 15.36 11.36
C THR A 620 22.21 16.54 12.12
N TYR A 621 20.92 16.47 12.45
CA TYR A 621 20.09 17.55 12.98
C TYR A 621 20.00 18.79 12.07
N VAL A 622 20.39 18.64 10.80
CA VAL A 622 20.20 19.68 9.80
C VAL A 622 18.76 19.57 9.27
N THR A 623 17.89 20.42 9.81
CA THR A 623 16.51 20.56 9.36
C THR A 623 16.46 21.07 7.93
N CYS A 624 15.68 20.40 7.08
CA CYS A 624 15.47 20.73 5.66
C CYS A 624 14.11 21.37 5.40
N CYS A 625 13.14 21.14 6.28
CA CYS A 625 11.81 21.73 6.28
C CYS A 625 11.14 21.45 7.64
N VAL A 626 10.21 22.31 8.05
CA VAL A 626 9.33 22.07 9.21
C VAL A 626 7.89 22.19 8.73
N LEU A 627 7.10 21.14 8.91
CA LEU A 627 5.68 21.11 8.60
C LEU A 627 4.88 21.24 9.89
N HIS A 628 3.89 22.12 9.87
CA HIS A 628 3.12 22.49 11.05
C HIS A 628 1.77 21.79 11.10
N ILE A 629 1.36 21.28 12.26
CA ILE A 629 0.05 20.60 12.43
C ILE A 629 -0.90 21.54 13.19
N PRO A 630 -1.98 22.04 12.55
CA PRO A 630 -2.94 22.94 13.18
C PRO A 630 -3.57 22.31 14.43
N SER A 631 -3.74 23.11 15.49
CA SER A 631 -4.57 22.70 16.61
C SER A 631 -6.03 22.66 16.19
N THR A 632 -6.76 21.62 16.60
CA THR A 632 -8.22 21.71 16.69
C THR A 632 -8.56 22.55 17.93
N HIS A 633 -9.21 23.69 17.73
CA HIS A 633 -9.74 24.50 18.82
C HIS A 633 -11.11 24.00 19.26
#